data_AF-A0A541C136-F1
#
_entry.id   AF-A0A541C136-F1
#
_cell.length_a   1.000
_cell.length_b   1.000
_cell.length_c   1.000
_cell.angle_alpha   90.00
_cell.angle_beta   90.00
_cell.angle_gamma   90.00
#
_symmetry.space_group_name_H-M   'P 1'
#
loop_
_entity.id
_entity.type
_entity.pdbx_description
1 polymer ?
#
loop_
_entity_poly.entity_id
_entity_poly.type
_entity_poly.pdbx_seq_one_letter_code
_entity_poly.pdbx_strand_id
1 'polypeptide(L)'
;MLRRTLTRRAALIGTAALALASPHLRAQTASGRLVIVGGGFGGASAARFARDAFPDLEVTLIERSRSFTTCPYGNLVLGGTRRIEQITFTYDGLARRGVRVVHDEAVAVDPQARSVRLAGGATVPYDRLIMSPGIDLRWGAIEGYTEAAAERMPHGWIPSLQPITLLERQLRAMPDGGTFVIAIPDNPFRCPPGPYERISMVAQYFKQAKPRSKILALDAKGGFSKQPLFMEAWAELYPGMIEWVGASNDGKVMKVDPAELTLTTEFGQTHRAAVANVIPPQMAARIAREAGLANASGWCPVHARSFESTQIPGIHVIGDASIAAPMPKSGYAASTHARQAVAAAVASLRGQDPPDPVYFNTCYSHVGPEYGISIVGIYRADGDRFVEVPNSGGISPRNAAMSPERRAEQRRLEALYADGWYESLTRQMFGLS
;
A
#
# COMPACT_ATOMS: atom_id res chain seq x y z
N MET A 1 3.94 -104.10 17.49
CA MET A 1 2.81 -103.58 16.70
C MET A 1 3.04 -102.09 16.42
N LEU A 2 2.84 -101.69 15.15
CA LEU A 2 2.61 -100.35 14.61
C LEU A 2 3.72 -99.25 14.64
N ARG A 3 4.31 -99.10 13.45
CA ARG A 3 4.61 -97.87 12.67
C ARG A 3 3.95 -96.55 13.13
N ARG A 4 4.71 -95.44 13.02
CA ARG A 4 4.46 -94.20 12.22
C ARG A 4 5.33 -93.04 12.74
N THR A 5 6.43 -92.64 12.08
CA THR A 5 6.59 -91.66 10.96
C THR A 5 6.24 -90.18 11.28
N LEU A 6 7.18 -89.30 10.87
CA LEU A 6 7.04 -87.87 10.45
C LEU A 6 7.08 -86.81 11.57
N THR A 7 7.72 -85.64 11.48
CA THR A 7 8.79 -85.04 10.64
C THR A 7 8.96 -83.58 11.12
N ARG A 8 10.15 -83.01 10.82
CA ARG A 8 10.42 -81.60 10.44
C ARG A 8 10.43 -80.49 11.52
N ARG A 9 11.64 -79.88 11.56
CA ARG A 9 11.97 -78.44 11.65
C ARG A 9 11.90 -77.74 13.01
N ALA A 10 13.08 -77.40 13.52
CA ALA A 10 13.49 -76.14 14.17
C ALA A 10 14.89 -76.37 14.73
N ALA A 11 15.86 -75.47 14.79
CA ALA A 11 16.09 -74.11 14.34
C ALA A 11 17.57 -73.86 14.68
N LEU A 12 18.33 -73.12 13.85
CA LEU A 12 19.52 -72.34 14.24
C LEU A 12 20.29 -71.93 12.97
N ILE A 13 19.98 -70.75 12.44
CA ILE A 13 20.96 -69.95 11.70
C ILE A 13 20.73 -68.51 12.15
N GLY A 14 21.69 -67.98 12.89
CA GLY A 14 21.74 -66.57 13.29
C GLY A 14 22.15 -65.68 12.14
N THR A 15 21.57 -64.48 12.09
CA THR A 15 22.01 -63.38 11.25
C THR A 15 22.35 -62.19 12.16
N ALA A 16 23.62 -61.83 12.15
CA ALA A 16 24.13 -60.60 12.73
C ALA A 16 23.64 -59.42 11.88
N ALA A 17 22.81 -58.55 12.46
CA ALA A 17 22.46 -57.26 11.89
C ALA A 17 23.42 -56.20 12.46
N LEU A 18 24.40 -55.78 11.66
CA LEU A 18 25.10 -54.51 11.90
C LEU A 18 24.11 -53.38 11.65
N ALA A 19 23.63 -52.75 12.73
CA ALA A 19 22.93 -51.48 12.66
C ALA A 19 23.94 -50.38 12.30
N LEU A 20 24.01 -50.04 11.01
CA LEU A 20 24.56 -48.77 10.56
C LEU A 20 23.63 -47.66 11.03
N ALA A 21 23.95 -47.05 12.17
CA ALA A 21 23.33 -45.81 12.60
C ALA A 21 23.83 -44.69 11.67
N SER A 22 23.06 -44.40 10.63
CA SER A 22 23.23 -43.17 9.84
C SER A 22 23.06 -41.97 10.78
N PRO A 23 24.02 -41.04 10.86
CA PRO A 23 23.77 -39.79 11.56
C PRO A 23 22.70 -39.04 10.76
N HIS A 24 21.53 -38.88 11.37
CA HIS A 24 20.54 -37.92 10.90
C HIS A 24 21.14 -36.50 11.08
N LEU A 25 21.94 -36.07 10.12
CA LEU A 25 22.16 -34.65 9.85
C LEU A 25 20.82 -34.08 9.34
N ARG A 26 19.89 -33.82 10.27
CA ARG A 26 18.89 -32.78 10.06
C ARG A 26 19.59 -31.43 10.20
N ALA A 27 20.44 -31.11 9.24
CA ALA A 27 20.60 -29.72 8.87
C ALA A 27 19.25 -29.35 8.24
N GLN A 28 18.37 -28.68 8.99
CA GLN A 28 17.38 -27.82 8.36
C GLN A 28 18.18 -26.70 7.69
N THR A 29 18.74 -26.97 6.52
CA THR A 29 19.24 -25.91 5.65
C THR A 29 18.01 -25.09 5.28
N ALA A 30 17.91 -23.87 5.80
CA ALA A 30 16.88 -22.94 5.39
C ALA A 30 16.84 -22.91 3.85
N SER A 31 15.64 -22.92 3.26
CA SER A 31 15.47 -23.02 1.80
C SER A 31 15.87 -21.75 1.04
N GLY A 32 16.36 -20.75 1.76
CA GLY A 32 16.92 -19.51 1.25
C GLY A 32 16.70 -18.35 2.23
N ARG A 33 17.39 -17.24 1.98
CA ARG A 33 17.23 -15.97 2.69
C ARG A 33 16.43 -15.00 1.84
N LEU A 34 15.25 -14.65 2.32
CA LEU A 34 14.40 -13.62 1.75
C LEU A 34 14.52 -12.36 2.61
N VAL A 35 15.06 -11.30 2.02
CA VAL A 35 15.10 -9.97 2.65
C VAL A 35 14.00 -9.11 2.06
N ILE A 36 13.32 -8.35 2.90
CA ILE A 36 12.24 -7.45 2.52
C ILE A 36 12.59 -6.05 3.04
N VAL A 37 12.57 -5.04 2.17
CA VAL A 37 12.83 -3.64 2.52
C VAL A 37 11.54 -2.84 2.49
N GLY A 38 11.15 -2.29 3.63
CA GLY A 38 9.96 -1.48 3.84
C GLY A 38 8.81 -2.26 4.48
N GLY A 39 8.38 -1.85 5.67
CA GLY A 39 7.35 -2.52 6.49
C GLY A 39 5.92 -2.03 6.27
N GLY A 40 5.58 -1.49 5.10
CA GLY A 40 4.23 -1.03 4.77
C GLY A 40 3.30 -2.14 4.26
N PHE A 41 2.23 -1.76 3.54
CA PHE A 41 1.25 -2.69 2.97
C PHE A 41 1.88 -3.85 2.19
N GLY A 42 2.82 -3.58 1.29
CA GLY A 42 3.48 -4.63 0.52
C GLY A 42 4.40 -5.49 1.37
N GLY A 43 5.39 -4.89 2.03
CA GLY A 43 6.42 -5.65 2.75
C GLY A 43 5.93 -6.38 4.01
N ALA A 44 4.98 -5.81 4.77
CA ALA A 44 4.38 -6.53 5.90
C ALA A 44 3.55 -7.73 5.42
N SER A 45 2.74 -7.57 4.36
CA SER A 45 2.05 -8.70 3.72
C SER A 45 3.01 -9.74 3.17
N ALA A 46 4.14 -9.33 2.56
CA ALA A 46 5.15 -10.23 2.03
C ALA A 46 5.80 -11.03 3.16
N ALA A 47 6.20 -10.37 4.24
CA ALA A 47 6.81 -11.00 5.40
C ALA A 47 5.85 -12.00 6.05
N ARG A 48 4.58 -11.60 6.24
CA ARG A 48 3.54 -12.48 6.76
C ARG A 48 3.37 -13.73 5.88
N PHE A 49 3.13 -13.52 4.58
CA PHE A 49 2.84 -14.60 3.66
C PHE A 49 4.03 -15.55 3.51
N ALA A 50 5.24 -15.01 3.43
CA ALA A 50 6.47 -15.81 3.40
C ALA A 50 6.58 -16.74 4.62
N ARG A 51 6.34 -16.23 5.83
CA ARG A 51 6.38 -17.05 7.04
C ARG A 51 5.29 -18.12 7.11
N ASP A 52 4.07 -17.79 6.66
CA ASP A 52 2.94 -18.71 6.72
C ASP A 52 3.06 -19.83 5.67
N ALA A 53 3.39 -19.48 4.44
CA ALA A 53 3.40 -20.42 3.31
C ALA A 53 4.73 -21.19 3.18
N PHE A 54 5.84 -20.63 3.67
CA PHE A 54 7.19 -21.17 3.50
C PHE A 54 7.97 -21.14 4.83
N PRO A 55 7.60 -21.98 5.81
CA PRO A 55 8.18 -21.93 7.16
C PRO A 55 9.68 -22.27 7.20
N ASP A 56 10.20 -22.90 6.16
CA ASP A 56 11.60 -23.26 5.91
C ASP A 56 12.48 -22.10 5.42
N LEU A 57 11.87 -20.98 4.98
CA LEU A 57 12.58 -19.80 4.48
C LEU A 57 13.08 -18.93 5.63
N GLU A 58 14.28 -18.37 5.57
CA GLU A 58 14.71 -17.31 6.50
C GLU A 58 14.18 -15.97 6.00
N VAL A 59 13.37 -15.28 6.82
CA VAL A 59 12.71 -14.02 6.41
C VAL A 59 13.18 -12.89 7.30
N THR A 60 13.83 -11.89 6.70
CA THR A 60 14.22 -10.64 7.36
C THR A 60 13.43 -9.47 6.77
N LEU A 61 12.74 -8.71 7.62
CA LEU A 61 12.09 -7.45 7.27
C LEU A 61 12.91 -6.28 7.81
N ILE A 62 13.37 -5.39 6.93
CA ILE A 62 14.09 -4.16 7.28
C ILE A 62 13.11 -2.99 7.20
N GLU A 63 12.90 -2.31 8.32
CA GLU A 63 12.02 -1.14 8.41
C GLU A 63 12.53 -0.18 9.48
N ARG A 64 12.77 1.08 9.09
CA ARG A 64 13.32 2.10 9.99
C ARG A 64 12.42 2.38 11.19
N SER A 65 11.11 2.32 11.00
CA SER A 65 10.11 2.73 11.98
C SER A 65 9.74 1.56 12.90
N ARG A 66 9.53 1.82 14.19
CA ARG A 66 9.06 0.78 15.12
C ARG A 66 7.55 0.52 15.02
N SER A 67 6.82 1.43 14.38
CA SER A 67 5.39 1.34 14.13
C SER A 67 5.06 1.83 12.73
N PHE A 68 3.95 1.35 12.19
CA PHE A 68 3.39 1.77 10.92
C PHE A 68 2.03 2.44 11.12
N THR A 69 1.93 3.72 10.75
CA THR A 69 0.64 4.41 10.64
C THR A 69 0.14 4.34 9.21
N THR A 70 -1.08 3.85 9.00
CA THR A 70 -1.64 3.72 7.66
C THR A 70 -2.01 5.09 7.09
N CYS A 71 -1.74 5.30 5.80
CA CYS A 71 -2.31 6.44 5.07
C CYS A 71 -3.81 6.25 4.80
N PRO A 72 -4.30 5.05 4.37
CA PRO A 72 -5.72 4.72 4.46
C PRO A 72 -6.22 4.95 5.89
N TYR A 73 -7.47 5.41 6.02
CA TYR A 73 -8.10 5.78 7.30
C TYR A 73 -7.54 7.04 7.97
N GLY A 74 -6.42 7.60 7.51
CA GLY A 74 -5.98 8.93 7.92
C GLY A 74 -7.03 10.02 7.63
N ASN A 75 -7.81 9.86 6.55
CA ASN A 75 -8.93 10.76 6.25
C ASN A 75 -10.07 10.67 7.27
N LEU A 76 -10.29 9.51 7.90
CA LEU A 76 -11.28 9.35 8.97
C LEU A 76 -10.81 9.98 10.29
N VAL A 77 -9.49 10.11 10.48
CA VAL A 77 -8.92 10.94 11.57
C VAL A 77 -9.25 12.41 11.33
N LEU A 78 -9.09 12.92 10.10
CA LEU A 78 -9.49 14.28 9.74
C LEU A 78 -10.99 14.52 9.92
N GLY A 79 -11.82 13.52 9.57
CA GLY A 79 -13.27 13.55 9.77
C GLY A 79 -13.72 13.33 11.21
N GLY A 80 -12.81 13.06 12.14
CA GLY A 80 -13.11 12.87 13.57
C GLY A 80 -13.77 11.53 13.93
N THR A 81 -13.83 10.56 13.02
CA THR A 81 -14.48 9.25 13.25
C THR A 81 -13.49 8.13 13.61
N ARG A 82 -12.18 8.39 13.51
CA ARG A 82 -11.09 7.51 13.95
C ARG A 82 -10.04 8.30 14.71
N ARG A 83 -9.31 7.63 15.60
CA ARG A 83 -8.11 8.18 16.26
C ARG A 83 -6.84 7.63 15.61
N ILE A 84 -5.74 8.38 15.69
CA ILE A 84 -4.46 8.02 15.07
C ILE A 84 -3.90 6.68 15.58
N GLU A 85 -4.17 6.33 16.84
CA GLU A 85 -3.74 5.08 17.45
C GLU A 85 -4.47 3.87 16.86
N GLN A 86 -5.72 4.05 16.41
CA GLN A 86 -6.52 2.98 15.79
C GLN A 86 -6.02 2.61 14.38
N ILE A 87 -5.12 3.43 13.83
CA ILE A 87 -4.53 3.23 12.51
C ILE A 87 -3.01 3.09 12.56
N THR A 88 -2.46 2.83 13.76
CA THR A 88 -1.03 2.64 14.00
C THR A 88 -0.77 1.25 14.55
N PHE A 89 0.16 0.53 13.93
CA PHE A 89 0.44 -0.88 14.20
C PHE A 89 1.92 -1.11 14.52
N THR A 90 2.22 -2.10 15.36
CA THR A 90 3.60 -2.55 15.61
C THR A 90 3.92 -3.81 14.80
N TYR A 91 5.20 -4.16 14.75
CA TYR A 91 5.69 -5.35 14.04
C TYR A 91 5.77 -6.60 14.94
N ASP A 92 5.29 -6.53 16.18
CA ASP A 92 5.44 -7.61 17.17
C ASP A 92 4.71 -8.89 16.74
N GLY A 93 3.56 -8.76 16.07
CA GLY A 93 2.82 -9.90 15.54
C GLY A 93 3.60 -10.65 14.46
N LEU A 94 4.38 -9.94 13.63
CA LEU A 94 5.29 -10.56 12.67
C LEU A 94 6.50 -11.20 13.37
N ALA A 95 7.08 -10.53 14.36
CA ALA A 95 8.21 -11.07 15.13
C ALA A 95 7.84 -12.37 15.86
N ARG A 96 6.68 -12.42 16.53
CA ARG A 96 6.16 -13.65 17.17
C ARG A 96 5.94 -14.81 16.20
N ARG A 97 5.82 -14.51 14.90
CA ARG A 97 5.64 -15.50 13.82
C ARG A 97 6.96 -15.91 13.16
N GLY A 98 8.09 -15.47 13.72
CA GLY A 98 9.43 -15.83 13.24
C GLY A 98 9.96 -14.96 12.11
N VAL A 99 9.36 -13.79 11.84
CA VAL A 99 10.02 -12.77 11.00
C VAL A 99 11.13 -12.11 11.81
N ARG A 100 12.34 -12.07 11.28
CA ARG A 100 13.41 -11.23 11.83
C ARG A 100 13.16 -9.78 11.44
N VAL A 101 12.60 -8.98 12.34
CA VAL A 101 12.36 -7.55 12.10
C VAL A 101 13.60 -6.75 12.51
N VAL A 102 14.23 -6.08 11.56
CA VAL A 102 15.39 -5.21 11.75
C VAL A 102 14.93 -3.77 11.69
N HIS A 103 15.02 -3.09 12.83
CA HIS A 103 14.70 -1.66 12.93
C HIS A 103 15.92 -0.80 12.56
N ASP A 104 16.14 -0.63 11.26
CA ASP A 104 17.20 0.18 10.68
C ASP A 104 16.78 0.65 9.27
N GLU A 105 17.47 1.64 8.72
CA GLU A 105 17.22 2.14 7.36
C GLU A 105 18.13 1.42 6.35
N ALA A 106 17.53 0.85 5.31
CA ALA A 106 18.28 0.37 4.15
C ALA A 106 18.77 1.57 3.33
N VAL A 107 20.09 1.72 3.20
CA VAL A 107 20.74 2.87 2.54
C VAL A 107 21.40 2.51 1.21
N ALA A 108 21.68 1.23 0.97
CA ALA A 108 22.15 0.76 -0.34
C ALA A 108 21.78 -0.72 -0.56
N VAL A 109 21.59 -1.08 -1.82
CA VAL A 109 21.47 -2.47 -2.28
C VAL A 109 22.68 -2.75 -3.16
N ASP A 110 23.37 -3.85 -2.91
CA ASP A 110 24.42 -4.39 -3.77
C ASP A 110 23.89 -5.65 -4.46
N PRO A 111 23.48 -5.57 -5.73
CA PRO A 111 22.95 -6.72 -6.46
C PRO A 111 24.00 -7.80 -6.76
N GLN A 112 25.28 -7.42 -6.88
CA GLN A 112 26.36 -8.36 -7.20
C GLN A 112 26.70 -9.19 -5.98
N ALA A 113 26.89 -8.54 -4.82
CA ALA A 113 27.14 -9.22 -3.55
C ALA A 113 25.86 -9.79 -2.91
N ARG A 114 24.69 -9.48 -3.48
CA ARG A 114 23.36 -9.83 -2.97
C ARG A 114 23.20 -9.46 -1.51
N SER A 115 23.37 -8.17 -1.22
CA SER A 115 23.26 -7.66 0.15
C SER A 115 22.60 -6.29 0.24
N VAL A 116 22.04 -5.99 1.42
CA VAL A 116 21.48 -4.69 1.76
C VAL A 116 22.34 -4.07 2.86
N ARG A 117 22.89 -2.88 2.62
CA ARG A 117 23.61 -2.10 3.63
C ARG A 117 22.64 -1.25 4.42
N LEU A 118 22.81 -1.23 5.72
CA LEU A 118 21.99 -0.48 6.66
C LEU A 118 22.70 0.81 7.11
N ALA A 119 21.93 1.81 7.53
CA ALA A 119 22.47 3.07 8.05
C ALA A 119 23.33 2.85 9.31
N GLY A 120 22.97 1.88 10.16
CA GLY A 120 23.77 1.46 11.31
C GLY A 120 25.10 0.75 10.97
N GLY A 121 25.43 0.58 9.69
CA GLY A 121 26.69 0.00 9.21
C GLY A 121 26.68 -1.51 9.02
N ALA A 122 25.63 -2.21 9.46
CA ALA A 122 25.48 -3.64 9.22
C ALA A 122 25.10 -3.93 7.75
N THR A 123 25.43 -5.15 7.30
CA THR A 123 25.09 -5.66 5.97
C THR A 123 24.25 -6.92 6.11
N VAL A 124 23.12 -6.99 5.41
CA VAL A 124 22.18 -8.12 5.44
C VAL A 124 22.23 -8.85 4.10
N PRO A 125 22.77 -10.09 4.04
CA PRO A 125 22.81 -10.85 2.80
C PRO A 125 21.45 -11.46 2.45
N TYR A 126 21.19 -11.66 1.16
CA TYR A 126 19.96 -12.26 0.66
C TYR A 126 20.22 -13.23 -0.49
N ASP A 127 19.29 -14.16 -0.70
CA ASP A 127 19.23 -14.98 -1.92
C ASP A 127 18.15 -14.44 -2.88
N ARG A 128 17.08 -13.85 -2.32
CA ARG A 128 16.08 -13.03 -3.01
C ARG A 128 15.76 -11.78 -2.19
N LEU A 129 15.50 -10.68 -2.88
CA LEU A 129 15.17 -9.39 -2.27
C LEU A 129 13.79 -8.93 -2.72
N ILE A 130 12.93 -8.50 -1.79
CA ILE A 130 11.69 -7.79 -2.07
C ILE A 130 11.83 -6.33 -1.64
N MET A 131 11.70 -5.43 -2.60
CA MET A 131 11.69 -3.98 -2.39
C MET A 131 10.23 -3.49 -2.35
N SER A 132 9.78 -3.04 -1.18
CA SER A 132 8.49 -2.37 -0.99
C SER A 132 8.63 -1.01 -0.28
N PRO A 133 9.48 -0.09 -0.79
CA PRO A 133 9.82 1.12 -0.04
C PRO A 133 8.76 2.23 -0.17
N GLY A 134 7.71 2.03 -0.96
CA GLY A 134 6.65 3.00 -1.17
C GLY A 134 7.05 4.13 -2.12
N ILE A 135 6.57 5.33 -1.82
CA ILE A 135 6.74 6.54 -2.65
C ILE A 135 7.76 7.50 -2.02
N ASP A 136 8.32 8.34 -2.88
CA ASP A 136 8.92 9.63 -2.52
C ASP A 136 8.03 10.77 -3.06
N LEU A 137 8.21 11.96 -2.50
CA LEU A 137 7.61 13.18 -3.03
C LEU A 137 8.58 13.86 -3.98
N ARG A 138 8.09 14.39 -5.10
CA ARG A 138 8.90 15.20 -6.02
C ARG A 138 8.98 16.63 -5.49
N TRP A 139 9.83 16.84 -4.50
CA TRP A 139 10.11 18.18 -3.95
C TRP A 139 10.53 19.16 -5.04
N GLY A 140 10.00 20.38 -4.99
CA GLY A 140 10.22 21.41 -6.01
C GLY A 140 9.47 21.19 -7.34
N ALA A 141 8.66 20.13 -7.50
CA ALA A 141 7.83 19.97 -8.69
C ALA A 141 6.68 20.99 -8.78
N ILE A 142 6.29 21.57 -7.65
CA ILE A 142 5.46 22.77 -7.56
C ILE A 142 6.38 23.88 -7.04
N GLU A 143 6.45 25.01 -7.73
CA GLU A 143 7.32 26.12 -7.33
C GLU A 143 6.98 26.57 -5.90
N GLY A 144 8.00 26.75 -5.06
CA GLY A 144 7.82 27.12 -3.66
C GLY A 144 7.45 25.96 -2.71
N TYR A 145 7.17 24.75 -3.22
CA TYR A 145 6.85 23.60 -2.38
C TYR A 145 8.07 22.72 -2.08
N THR A 146 8.71 23.01 -0.94
CA THR A 146 9.84 22.29 -0.36
C THR A 146 9.41 21.46 0.86
N GLU A 147 10.33 20.70 1.45
CA GLU A 147 10.13 20.02 2.72
C GLU A 147 9.72 21.00 3.82
N ALA A 148 10.35 22.18 3.87
CA ALA A 148 9.99 23.23 4.84
C ALA A 148 8.59 23.82 4.57
N ALA A 149 8.19 23.94 3.31
CA ALA A 149 6.84 24.37 2.95
C ALA A 149 5.77 23.40 3.45
N ALA A 150 6.07 22.10 3.45
CA ALA A 150 5.15 21.06 3.91
C ALA A 150 4.77 21.21 5.39
N GLU A 151 5.63 21.79 6.25
CA GLU A 151 5.27 22.05 7.66
C GLU A 151 4.11 23.05 7.82
N ARG A 152 3.92 23.92 6.82
CA ARG A 152 2.84 24.90 6.80
C ARG A 152 1.66 24.49 5.92
N MET A 153 1.95 23.85 4.79
CA MET A 153 0.96 23.40 3.80
C MET A 153 1.05 21.87 3.68
N PRO A 154 0.64 21.10 4.70
CA PRO A 154 0.92 19.68 4.81
C PRO A 154 0.39 18.88 3.61
N HIS A 155 1.12 17.86 3.17
CA HIS A 155 0.65 16.88 2.19
C HIS A 155 -0.19 15.78 2.84
N GLY A 156 0.16 15.35 4.06
CA GLY A 156 -0.53 14.26 4.77
C GLY A 156 -0.59 12.94 4.00
N TRP A 157 0.45 12.61 3.23
CA TRP A 157 0.46 11.47 2.27
C TRP A 157 1.44 10.34 2.62
N ILE A 158 2.48 10.66 3.40
CA ILE A 158 3.50 9.73 3.88
C ILE A 158 3.53 9.87 5.41
N PRO A 159 2.79 9.04 6.17
CA PRO A 159 2.64 9.21 7.62
C PRO A 159 3.95 9.22 8.40
N SER A 160 4.96 8.48 7.94
CA SER A 160 6.29 8.45 8.56
C SER A 160 7.14 9.70 8.32
N LEU A 161 6.82 10.48 7.28
CA LEU A 161 7.49 11.74 6.97
C LEU A 161 6.72 12.93 7.54
N GLN A 162 5.39 12.91 7.42
CA GLN A 162 4.52 13.93 7.94
C GLN A 162 3.21 13.30 8.45
N PRO A 163 2.93 13.36 9.76
CA PRO A 163 1.74 12.75 10.32
C PRO A 163 0.50 13.52 9.88
N ILE A 164 -0.58 12.79 9.61
CA ILE A 164 -1.88 13.39 9.25
C ILE A 164 -2.44 14.32 10.32
N THR A 165 -2.01 14.14 11.58
CA THR A 165 -2.40 14.97 12.72
C THR A 165 -1.92 16.42 12.61
N LEU A 166 -0.90 16.72 11.79
CA LEU A 166 -0.53 18.10 11.49
C LEU A 166 -1.67 18.82 10.76
N LEU A 167 -2.18 18.22 9.69
CA LEU A 167 -3.33 18.75 8.95
C LEU A 167 -4.60 18.77 9.83
N GLU A 168 -4.81 17.74 10.66
CA GLU A 168 -5.92 17.70 11.61
C GLU A 168 -5.89 18.92 12.57
N ARG A 169 -4.73 19.22 13.16
CA ARG A 169 -4.58 20.38 14.07
C ARG A 169 -4.86 21.69 13.35
N GLN A 170 -4.35 21.85 12.13
CA GLN A 170 -4.62 23.05 11.32
C GLN A 170 -6.12 23.20 11.01
N LEU A 171 -6.80 22.13 10.60
CA LEU A 171 -8.25 22.15 10.36
C LEU A 171 -9.05 22.48 11.62
N ARG A 172 -8.65 21.98 12.80
CA ARG A 172 -9.30 22.31 14.07
C ARG A 172 -9.12 23.78 14.45
N ALA A 173 -7.91 24.31 14.25
CA ALA A 173 -7.56 25.70 14.53
C ALA A 173 -8.15 26.71 13.54
N MET A 174 -8.51 26.26 12.32
CA MET A 174 -9.10 27.10 11.30
C MET A 174 -10.39 27.78 11.81
N PRO A 175 -10.56 29.11 11.69
CA PRO A 175 -11.81 29.76 12.04
C PRO A 175 -12.98 29.23 11.20
N ASP A 176 -14.18 29.17 11.77
CA ASP A 176 -15.39 28.87 10.99
C ASP A 176 -15.64 29.98 9.95
N GLY A 177 -15.81 29.58 8.69
CA GLY A 177 -15.82 30.48 7.53
C GLY A 177 -14.51 30.50 6.74
N GLY A 178 -13.45 29.84 7.23
CA GLY A 178 -12.20 29.68 6.49
C GLY A 178 -12.35 28.75 5.28
N THR A 179 -11.50 28.97 4.27
CA THR A 179 -11.42 28.11 3.09
C THR A 179 -10.28 27.11 3.23
N PHE A 180 -10.60 25.83 3.16
CA PHE A 180 -9.63 24.76 2.97
C PHE A 180 -9.35 24.58 1.48
N VAL A 181 -8.08 24.72 1.07
CA VAL A 181 -7.67 24.51 -0.32
C VAL A 181 -6.84 23.24 -0.40
N ILE A 182 -7.20 22.33 -1.30
CA ILE A 182 -6.44 21.10 -1.59
C ILE A 182 -5.93 21.11 -3.02
N ALA A 183 -4.62 20.93 -3.19
CA ALA A 183 -3.97 20.76 -4.49
C ALA A 183 -3.71 19.28 -4.76
N ILE A 184 -4.19 18.78 -5.90
CA ILE A 184 -4.17 17.37 -6.26
C ILE A 184 -3.29 17.18 -7.50
N PRO A 185 -2.32 16.25 -7.49
CA PRO A 185 -1.37 16.10 -8.58
C PRO A 185 -1.98 15.31 -9.74
N ASP A 186 -1.26 15.31 -10.86
CA ASP A 186 -1.54 14.43 -11.99
C ASP A 186 -1.13 12.97 -11.70
N ASN A 187 -1.58 12.05 -12.53
CA ASN A 187 -1.23 10.63 -12.47
C ASN A 187 0.23 10.38 -12.91
N PRO A 188 0.85 9.28 -12.44
CA PRO A 188 0.39 8.40 -11.38
C PRO A 188 0.75 8.92 -9.98
N PHE A 189 -0.14 8.66 -9.00
CA PHE A 189 0.11 8.90 -7.58
C PHE A 189 -0.55 7.80 -6.72
N ARG A 190 -0.12 7.67 -5.45
CA ARG A 190 -0.69 6.73 -4.48
C ARG A 190 -2.17 7.04 -4.25
N CYS A 191 -3.01 6.01 -4.28
CA CYS A 191 -4.43 6.00 -3.97
C CYS A 191 -5.22 7.08 -4.75
N PRO A 192 -5.54 6.83 -6.04
CA PRO A 192 -6.28 7.78 -6.86
C PRO A 192 -7.56 8.36 -6.25
N PRO A 193 -8.42 7.61 -5.52
CA PRO A 193 -9.61 8.20 -4.89
C PRO A 193 -9.33 8.94 -3.55
N GLY A 194 -8.11 8.82 -3.00
CA GLY A 194 -7.75 9.32 -1.68
C GLY A 194 -7.95 10.83 -1.44
N PRO A 195 -7.63 11.72 -2.41
CA PRO A 195 -7.85 13.16 -2.24
C PRO A 195 -9.34 13.51 -2.15
N TYR A 196 -10.19 12.77 -2.86
CA TYR A 196 -11.62 13.01 -2.92
C TYR A 196 -12.35 12.44 -1.70
N GLU A 197 -11.87 11.31 -1.16
CA GLU A 197 -12.24 10.87 0.18
C GLU A 197 -11.84 11.93 1.23
N ARG A 198 -10.63 12.49 1.14
CA ARG A 198 -10.18 13.55 2.05
C ARG A 198 -11.10 14.76 2.01
N ILE A 199 -11.43 15.26 0.82
CA ILE A 199 -12.39 16.35 0.62
C ILE A 199 -13.71 16.02 1.33
N SER A 200 -14.21 14.81 1.17
CA SER A 200 -15.46 14.35 1.76
C SER A 200 -15.39 14.31 3.29
N MET A 201 -14.32 13.77 3.86
CA MET A 201 -14.18 13.67 5.32
C MET A 201 -13.90 15.03 5.98
N VAL A 202 -13.21 15.94 5.30
CA VAL A 202 -13.08 17.34 5.75
C VAL A 202 -14.43 18.05 5.66
N ALA A 203 -15.20 17.84 4.60
CA ALA A 203 -16.57 18.37 4.47
C ALA A 203 -17.48 17.85 5.59
N GLN A 204 -17.36 16.57 5.94
CA GLN A 204 -18.07 15.98 7.07
C GLN A 204 -17.72 16.68 8.39
N TYR A 205 -16.44 16.94 8.64
CA TYR A 205 -16.00 17.70 9.81
C TYR A 205 -16.57 19.13 9.81
N PHE A 206 -16.49 19.85 8.68
CA PHE A 206 -17.02 21.20 8.56
C PHE A 206 -18.52 21.26 8.76
N LYS A 207 -19.28 20.32 8.19
CA LYS A 207 -20.73 20.23 8.39
C LYS A 207 -21.11 20.17 9.89
N GLN A 208 -20.29 19.52 10.71
CA GLN A 208 -20.54 19.38 12.15
C GLN A 208 -19.99 20.55 12.97
N ALA A 209 -18.78 21.03 12.67
CA ALA A 209 -18.04 21.93 13.55
C ALA A 209 -17.82 23.34 12.99
N LYS A 210 -17.84 23.51 11.67
CA LYS A 210 -17.48 24.76 10.99
C LYS A 210 -18.33 24.98 9.71
N PRO A 211 -19.67 25.07 9.82
CA PRO A 211 -20.58 24.97 8.69
C PRO A 211 -20.50 26.14 7.69
N ARG A 212 -19.86 27.27 8.04
CA ARG A 212 -19.64 28.38 7.12
C ARG A 212 -18.39 28.20 6.26
N SER A 213 -17.53 27.23 6.60
CA SER A 213 -16.27 26.97 5.90
C SER A 213 -16.52 26.35 4.52
N LYS A 214 -15.56 26.54 3.61
CA LYS A 214 -15.62 26.05 2.22
C LYS A 214 -14.41 25.21 1.88
N ILE A 215 -14.56 24.37 0.85
CA ILE A 215 -13.49 23.54 0.30
C ILE A 215 -13.31 23.89 -1.17
N LEU A 216 -12.10 24.24 -1.55
CA LEU A 216 -11.67 24.41 -2.93
C LEU A 216 -10.68 23.31 -3.30
N ALA A 217 -11.05 22.46 -4.24
CA ALA A 217 -10.20 21.38 -4.75
C ALA A 217 -9.65 21.77 -6.12
N LEU A 218 -8.34 22.04 -6.15
CA LEU A 218 -7.58 22.38 -7.35
C LEU A 218 -6.92 21.11 -7.89
N ASP A 219 -7.42 20.62 -9.02
CA ASP A 219 -7.05 19.34 -9.57
C ASP A 219 -6.26 19.48 -10.88
N ALA A 220 -5.06 18.91 -10.92
CA ALA A 220 -4.24 18.82 -12.13
C ALA A 220 -4.82 17.87 -13.20
N LYS A 221 -5.96 17.21 -12.94
CA LYS A 221 -6.63 16.28 -13.85
C LYS A 221 -7.96 16.84 -14.38
N GLY A 222 -8.32 16.45 -15.60
CA GLY A 222 -9.64 16.74 -16.18
C GLY A 222 -10.77 15.83 -15.67
N GLY A 223 -10.42 14.72 -15.00
CA GLY A 223 -11.36 13.85 -14.32
C GLY A 223 -10.69 12.90 -13.34
N PHE A 224 -11.46 12.23 -12.48
CA PHE A 224 -10.90 11.44 -11.39
C PHE A 224 -11.65 10.14 -11.03
N SER A 225 -10.98 9.31 -10.23
CA SER A 225 -11.49 7.99 -9.83
C SER A 225 -12.81 8.11 -9.07
N LYS A 226 -13.84 7.38 -9.53
CA LYS A 226 -15.21 7.42 -8.98
C LYS A 226 -15.86 8.81 -9.02
N GLN A 227 -15.39 9.72 -9.87
CA GLN A 227 -15.87 11.11 -9.93
C GLN A 227 -17.39 11.24 -9.93
N PRO A 228 -18.14 10.49 -10.77
CA PRO A 228 -19.58 10.62 -10.74
C PRO A 228 -20.16 10.35 -9.34
N LEU A 229 -19.67 9.31 -8.65
CA LEU A 229 -20.20 8.91 -7.34
C LEU A 229 -19.88 9.93 -6.25
N PHE A 230 -18.65 10.48 -6.25
CA PHE A 230 -18.28 11.55 -5.34
C PHE A 230 -19.15 12.80 -5.58
N MET A 231 -19.35 13.21 -6.83
CA MET A 231 -20.16 14.39 -7.16
C MET A 231 -21.62 14.23 -6.74
N GLU A 232 -22.23 13.05 -6.96
CA GLU A 232 -23.58 12.73 -6.47
C GLU A 232 -23.65 12.83 -4.94
N ALA A 233 -22.68 12.26 -4.24
CA ALA A 233 -22.64 12.26 -2.80
C ALA A 233 -22.36 13.65 -2.21
N TRP A 234 -21.52 14.48 -2.84
CA TRP A 234 -21.28 15.86 -2.41
C TRP A 234 -22.50 16.75 -2.57
N ALA A 235 -23.23 16.60 -3.69
CA ALA A 235 -24.48 17.31 -3.90
C ALA A 235 -25.54 16.93 -2.85
N GLU A 236 -25.59 15.65 -2.45
CA GLU A 236 -26.53 15.14 -1.45
C GLU A 236 -26.14 15.54 -0.01
N LEU A 237 -24.87 15.35 0.36
CA LEU A 237 -24.42 15.45 1.75
C LEU A 237 -23.92 16.84 2.15
N TYR A 238 -23.34 17.58 1.20
CA TYR A 238 -22.58 18.81 1.41
C TYR A 238 -22.93 19.92 0.39
N PRO A 239 -24.22 20.22 0.15
CA PRO A 239 -24.62 21.16 -0.89
C PRO A 239 -23.96 22.53 -0.71
N GLY A 240 -23.25 22.99 -1.74
CA GLY A 240 -22.57 24.29 -1.79
C GLY A 240 -21.32 24.41 -0.92
N MET A 241 -20.81 23.33 -0.32
CA MET A 241 -19.59 23.38 0.51
C MET A 241 -18.30 23.15 -0.29
N ILE A 242 -18.38 22.33 -1.34
CA ILE A 242 -17.23 21.82 -2.09
C ILE A 242 -17.28 22.37 -3.51
N GLU A 243 -16.20 23.01 -3.93
CA GLU A 243 -15.92 23.40 -5.31
C GLU A 243 -14.76 22.55 -5.83
N TRP A 244 -14.95 21.89 -6.97
CA TRP A 244 -13.90 21.15 -7.65
C TRP A 244 -13.59 21.80 -9.00
N VAL A 245 -12.33 22.14 -9.18
CA VAL A 245 -11.79 22.79 -10.38
C VAL A 245 -10.81 21.82 -11.03
N GLY A 246 -11.21 21.25 -12.17
CA GLY A 246 -10.36 20.37 -12.96
C GLY A 246 -9.36 21.13 -13.84
N ALA A 247 -8.39 20.42 -14.41
CA ALA A 247 -7.31 21.02 -15.22
C ALA A 247 -7.81 21.92 -16.35
N SER A 248 -8.88 21.53 -17.05
CA SER A 248 -9.47 22.32 -18.15
C SER A 248 -10.10 23.64 -17.69
N ASN A 249 -10.31 23.80 -16.38
CA ASN A 249 -10.85 25.00 -15.74
C ASN A 249 -9.81 25.66 -14.81
N ASP A 250 -8.51 25.46 -15.07
CA ASP A 250 -7.40 26.03 -14.29
C ASP A 250 -7.18 25.40 -12.89
N GLY A 251 -7.49 24.11 -12.73
CA GLY A 251 -7.28 23.39 -11.47
C GLY A 251 -5.81 23.07 -11.13
N LYS A 252 -4.88 23.25 -12.07
CA LYS A 252 -3.49 22.80 -11.90
C LYS A 252 -2.66 23.84 -11.15
N VAL A 253 -2.25 23.52 -9.92
CA VAL A 253 -1.37 24.38 -9.12
C VAL A 253 0.08 24.29 -9.61
N MET A 254 0.68 25.43 -9.94
CA MET A 254 2.05 25.55 -10.41
C MET A 254 3.00 26.13 -9.37
N LYS A 255 2.48 26.94 -8.44
CA LYS A 255 3.24 27.62 -7.41
C LYS A 255 2.49 27.70 -6.09
N VAL A 256 3.21 27.68 -4.99
CA VAL A 256 2.67 27.98 -3.65
C VAL A 256 3.55 28.99 -2.93
N ASP A 257 2.90 29.79 -2.07
CA ASP A 257 3.58 30.64 -1.10
C ASP A 257 3.17 30.20 0.32
N PRO A 258 4.05 29.51 1.06
CA PRO A 258 3.76 29.09 2.41
C PRO A 258 3.55 30.27 3.36
N ALA A 259 4.23 31.41 3.14
CA ALA A 259 4.15 32.61 3.97
C ALA A 259 2.73 33.18 4.01
N GLU A 260 2.14 33.29 2.84
CA GLU A 260 0.81 33.86 2.63
C GLU A 260 -0.31 32.81 2.58
N LEU A 261 0.04 31.51 2.60
CA LEU A 261 -0.88 30.39 2.38
C LEU A 261 -1.65 30.52 1.06
N THR A 262 -0.95 30.85 -0.01
CA THR A 262 -1.56 31.00 -1.34
C THR A 262 -1.11 29.91 -2.30
N LEU A 263 -2.00 29.52 -3.21
CA LEU A 263 -1.74 28.59 -4.31
C LEU A 263 -2.04 29.30 -5.63
N THR A 264 -1.09 29.28 -6.56
CA THR A 264 -1.23 29.89 -7.88
C THR A 264 -1.35 28.80 -8.94
N THR A 265 -2.41 28.88 -9.74
CA THR A 265 -2.74 27.93 -10.80
C THR A 265 -2.03 28.27 -12.12
N GLU A 266 -2.15 27.38 -13.11
CA GLU A 266 -1.44 27.46 -14.39
C GLU A 266 -1.78 28.71 -15.20
N PHE A 267 -3.01 29.23 -15.12
CA PHE A 267 -3.41 30.48 -15.77
C PHE A 267 -3.21 31.71 -14.90
N GLY A 268 -2.52 31.56 -13.76
CA GLY A 268 -2.09 32.66 -12.89
C GLY A 268 -3.11 33.10 -11.84
N GLN A 269 -4.24 32.40 -11.68
CA GLN A 269 -5.16 32.68 -10.59
C GLN A 269 -4.52 32.32 -9.26
N THR A 270 -4.70 33.17 -8.25
CA THR A 270 -4.12 32.95 -6.92
C THR A 270 -5.23 32.79 -5.89
N HIS A 271 -5.22 31.67 -5.19
CA HIS A 271 -6.21 31.30 -4.18
C HIS A 271 -5.56 31.37 -2.79
N ARG A 272 -6.12 32.20 -1.89
CA ARG A 272 -5.70 32.26 -0.49
C ARG A 272 -6.45 31.21 0.33
N ALA A 273 -5.73 30.44 1.12
CA ALA A 273 -6.26 29.40 1.98
C ALA A 273 -6.19 29.83 3.46
N ALA A 274 -7.18 29.41 4.24
CA ALA A 274 -7.05 29.41 5.70
C ALA A 274 -6.27 28.16 6.18
N VAL A 275 -6.42 27.05 5.45
CA VAL A 275 -5.60 25.83 5.57
C VAL A 275 -5.35 25.29 4.17
N ALA A 276 -4.10 24.96 3.84
CA ALA A 276 -3.75 24.40 2.54
C ALA A 276 -3.21 22.97 2.67
N ASN A 277 -3.75 22.05 1.88
CA ASN A 277 -3.22 20.69 1.73
C ASN A 277 -2.63 20.51 0.32
N VAL A 278 -1.31 20.38 0.22
CA VAL A 278 -0.63 20.26 -1.08
C VAL A 278 -0.09 18.85 -1.25
N ILE A 279 -0.69 18.08 -2.16
CA ILE A 279 -0.21 16.73 -2.50
C ILE A 279 0.66 16.86 -3.75
N PRO A 280 2.00 16.78 -3.64
CA PRO A 280 2.87 16.96 -4.80
C PRO A 280 2.89 15.69 -5.67
N PRO A 281 3.37 15.80 -6.92
CA PRO A 281 3.72 14.65 -7.75
C PRO A 281 4.66 13.68 -7.03
N GLN A 282 4.60 12.40 -7.39
CA GLN A 282 5.25 11.32 -6.65
C GLN A 282 6.18 10.51 -7.56
N MET A 283 7.05 9.73 -6.94
CA MET A 283 7.95 8.77 -7.61
C MET A 283 8.24 7.59 -6.68
N ALA A 284 8.98 6.58 -7.12
CA ALA A 284 9.45 5.52 -6.22
C ALA A 284 10.41 6.10 -5.17
N ALA A 285 10.33 5.56 -3.94
CA ALA A 285 11.21 5.94 -2.85
C ALA A 285 12.70 5.90 -3.25
N ARG A 286 13.48 6.85 -2.72
CA ARG A 286 14.90 7.07 -3.04
C ARG A 286 15.74 5.80 -3.14
N ILE A 287 15.64 4.89 -2.15
CA ILE A 287 16.40 3.62 -2.14
C ILE A 287 16.17 2.75 -3.38
N ALA A 288 14.97 2.75 -3.97
CA ALA A 288 14.71 2.00 -5.20
C ALA A 288 15.38 2.65 -6.41
N ARG A 289 15.39 3.99 -6.45
CA ARG A 289 16.00 4.77 -7.53
C ARG A 289 17.51 4.67 -7.50
N GLU A 290 18.11 4.83 -6.32
CA GLU A 290 19.57 4.72 -6.11
C GLU A 290 20.09 3.30 -6.31
N ALA A 291 19.26 2.28 -6.07
CA ALA A 291 19.58 0.88 -6.40
C ALA A 291 19.48 0.57 -7.90
N GLY A 292 19.13 1.53 -8.76
CA GLY A 292 18.99 1.31 -10.21
C GLY A 292 17.73 0.53 -10.60
N LEU A 293 16.71 0.46 -9.74
CA LEU A 293 15.47 -0.29 -10.01
C LEU A 293 14.42 0.53 -10.74
N ALA A 294 14.51 1.86 -10.70
CA ALA A 294 13.59 2.79 -11.37
C ALA A 294 14.06 3.17 -12.77
N ASN A 295 13.14 3.32 -13.73
CA ASN A 295 13.46 3.83 -15.06
C ASN A 295 13.29 5.37 -15.12
N ALA A 296 13.37 5.96 -16.32
CA ALA A 296 13.25 7.42 -16.52
C ALA A 296 11.93 8.03 -16.01
N SER A 297 10.86 7.23 -15.84
CA SER A 297 9.61 7.70 -15.24
C SER A 297 9.71 7.95 -13.72
N GLY A 298 10.79 7.48 -13.08
CA GLY A 298 10.95 7.47 -11.63
C GLY A 298 10.27 6.30 -10.92
N TRP A 299 9.70 5.34 -11.66
CA TRP A 299 9.06 4.12 -11.13
C TRP A 299 9.78 2.86 -11.61
N CYS A 300 9.57 1.74 -10.92
CA CYS A 300 10.33 0.50 -11.15
C CYS A 300 9.59 -0.43 -12.13
N PRO A 301 10.10 -0.66 -13.36
CA PRO A 301 9.55 -1.67 -14.24
C PRO A 301 9.78 -3.07 -13.67
N VAL A 302 8.76 -3.92 -13.81
CA VAL A 302 8.76 -5.28 -13.26
C VAL A 302 8.10 -6.25 -14.22
N HIS A 303 8.51 -7.52 -14.12
CA HIS A 303 7.88 -8.59 -14.86
C HIS A 303 6.50 -8.92 -14.30
N ALA A 304 5.49 -9.00 -15.16
CA ALA A 304 4.09 -9.09 -14.72
C ALA A 304 3.75 -10.39 -13.99
N ARG A 305 4.51 -11.47 -14.22
CA ARG A 305 4.32 -12.78 -13.57
C ARG A 305 5.00 -12.92 -12.21
N SER A 306 6.02 -12.12 -11.92
CA SER A 306 6.89 -12.34 -10.76
C SER A 306 7.13 -11.11 -9.91
N PHE A 307 6.80 -9.92 -10.41
CA PHE A 307 7.27 -8.64 -9.87
C PHE A 307 8.81 -8.51 -9.80
N GLU A 308 9.56 -9.42 -10.43
CA GLU A 308 11.02 -9.30 -10.55
C GLU A 308 11.34 -8.06 -11.39
N SER A 309 12.35 -7.30 -10.98
CA SER A 309 12.80 -6.12 -11.69
C SER A 309 13.27 -6.50 -13.08
N THR A 310 12.82 -5.76 -14.09
CA THR A 310 13.35 -5.91 -15.45
C THR A 310 14.77 -5.34 -15.60
N GLN A 311 15.25 -4.63 -14.58
CA GLN A 311 16.58 -4.03 -14.56
C GLN A 311 17.60 -4.92 -13.84
N ILE A 312 17.19 -5.60 -12.76
CA ILE A 312 18.11 -6.31 -11.88
C ILE A 312 17.50 -7.65 -11.44
N PRO A 313 17.98 -8.79 -11.98
CA PRO A 313 17.52 -10.12 -11.58
C PRO A 313 17.72 -10.42 -10.09
N GLY A 314 16.83 -11.22 -9.52
CA GLY A 314 16.83 -11.60 -8.10
C GLY A 314 16.25 -10.56 -7.15
N ILE A 315 15.83 -9.40 -7.65
CA ILE A 315 15.17 -8.33 -6.88
C ILE A 315 13.73 -8.17 -7.39
N HIS A 316 12.75 -8.27 -6.51
CA HIS A 316 11.33 -8.05 -6.82
C HIS A 316 10.90 -6.69 -6.28
N VAL A 317 10.19 -5.88 -7.06
CA VAL A 317 9.70 -4.57 -6.62
C VAL A 317 8.18 -4.58 -6.56
N ILE A 318 7.60 -4.26 -5.41
CA ILE A 318 6.15 -4.35 -5.18
C ILE A 318 5.55 -3.08 -4.59
N GLY A 319 4.21 -3.02 -4.56
CA GLY A 319 3.45 -1.87 -4.07
C GLY A 319 3.63 -0.63 -4.93
N ASP A 320 3.59 0.55 -4.31
CA ASP A 320 3.57 1.80 -5.07
C ASP A 320 4.84 2.03 -5.91
N ALA A 321 5.99 1.47 -5.53
CA ALA A 321 7.24 1.67 -6.26
C ALA A 321 7.23 1.04 -7.66
N SER A 322 6.42 0.01 -7.89
CA SER A 322 6.38 -0.73 -9.16
C SER A 322 5.52 -0.05 -10.22
N ILE A 323 5.83 -0.34 -11.48
CA ILE A 323 4.97 -0.08 -12.64
C ILE A 323 4.06 -1.30 -12.80
N ALA A 324 2.83 -1.18 -12.31
CA ALA A 324 1.83 -2.25 -12.29
C ALA A 324 0.53 -1.87 -13.01
N ALA A 325 0.57 -0.82 -13.84
CA ALA A 325 -0.60 -0.35 -14.58
C ALA A 325 -1.21 -1.51 -15.40
N PRO A 326 -2.55 -1.63 -15.43
CA PRO A 326 -3.55 -0.65 -14.98
C PRO A 326 -3.90 -0.71 -13.48
N MET A 327 -3.23 -1.52 -12.66
CA MET A 327 -3.51 -1.55 -11.21
C MET A 327 -3.15 -0.21 -10.54
N PRO A 328 -3.99 0.30 -9.61
CA PRO A 328 -3.67 1.51 -8.89
C PRO A 328 -2.57 1.27 -7.86
N LYS A 329 -1.86 2.35 -7.51
CA LYS A 329 -0.91 2.37 -6.39
C LYS A 329 -1.68 2.42 -5.07
N SER A 330 -2.16 1.27 -4.59
CA SER A 330 -3.02 1.16 -3.40
C SER A 330 -2.47 0.16 -2.38
N GLY A 331 -2.95 0.27 -1.13
CA GLY A 331 -2.61 -0.70 -0.07
C GLY A 331 -3.07 -2.12 -0.40
N TYR A 332 -4.25 -2.28 -1.03
CA TYR A 332 -4.74 -3.61 -1.39
C TYR A 332 -3.92 -4.20 -2.53
N ALA A 333 -3.63 -3.41 -3.58
CA ALA A 333 -2.76 -3.82 -4.68
C ALA A 333 -1.36 -4.22 -4.15
N ALA A 334 -0.78 -3.45 -3.25
CA ALA A 334 0.50 -3.80 -2.63
C ALA A 334 0.46 -5.15 -1.90
N SER A 335 -0.64 -5.46 -1.20
CA SER A 335 -0.82 -6.73 -0.48
C SER A 335 -0.97 -7.94 -1.42
N THR A 336 -1.61 -7.78 -2.59
CA THR A 336 -1.68 -8.86 -3.59
C THR A 336 -0.37 -9.02 -4.34
N HIS A 337 0.33 -7.93 -4.67
CA HIS A 337 1.66 -7.99 -5.28
C HIS A 337 2.61 -8.80 -4.39
N ALA A 338 2.53 -8.58 -3.06
CA ALA A 338 3.36 -9.26 -2.07
C ALA A 338 3.25 -10.80 -2.14
N ARG A 339 2.04 -11.34 -2.24
CA ARG A 339 1.83 -12.80 -2.31
C ARG A 339 2.49 -13.39 -3.55
N GLN A 340 2.32 -12.74 -4.70
CA GLN A 340 2.92 -13.20 -5.95
C GLN A 340 4.43 -13.07 -5.95
N ALA A 341 4.97 -11.94 -5.49
CA ALA A 341 6.42 -11.72 -5.46
C ALA A 341 7.13 -12.74 -4.56
N VAL A 342 6.55 -13.06 -3.39
CA VAL A 342 7.08 -14.11 -2.51
C VAL A 342 7.00 -15.48 -3.19
N ALA A 343 5.85 -15.84 -3.77
CA ALA A 343 5.69 -17.12 -4.45
C ALA A 343 6.69 -17.27 -5.62
N ALA A 344 6.90 -16.22 -6.39
CA ALA A 344 7.87 -16.20 -7.48
C ALA A 344 9.32 -16.24 -6.99
N ALA A 345 9.67 -15.50 -5.93
CA ALA A 345 10.99 -15.56 -5.32
C ALA A 345 11.33 -16.97 -4.83
N VAL A 346 10.38 -17.64 -4.16
CA VAL A 346 10.56 -19.02 -3.65
C VAL A 346 10.59 -20.03 -4.79
N ALA A 347 9.73 -19.91 -5.80
CA ALA A 347 9.78 -20.77 -6.98
C ALA A 347 11.15 -20.69 -7.65
N SER A 348 11.67 -19.47 -7.81
CA SER A 348 12.99 -19.22 -8.37
C SER A 348 14.14 -19.82 -7.52
N LEU A 349 14.06 -19.75 -6.18
CA LEU A 349 15.01 -20.42 -5.28
C LEU A 349 15.00 -21.95 -5.45
N ARG A 350 13.85 -22.51 -5.81
CA ARG A 350 13.63 -23.95 -6.00
C ARG A 350 13.83 -24.41 -7.45
N GLY A 351 14.21 -23.51 -8.37
CA GLY A 351 14.34 -23.82 -9.80
C GLY A 351 13.01 -24.17 -10.46
N GLN A 352 11.91 -23.57 -10.00
CA GLN A 352 10.54 -23.79 -10.47
C GLN A 352 9.98 -22.52 -11.12
N ASP A 353 8.98 -22.70 -11.96
CA ASP A 353 8.20 -21.59 -12.52
C ASP A 353 7.27 -20.96 -11.47
N PRO A 354 7.09 -19.63 -11.49
CA PRO A 354 6.12 -18.98 -10.61
C PRO A 354 4.68 -19.38 -11.00
N PRO A 355 3.78 -19.51 -10.01
CA PRO A 355 2.37 -19.78 -10.29
C PRO A 355 1.75 -18.66 -11.10
N ASP A 356 0.74 -18.98 -11.91
CA ASP A 356 -0.01 -17.98 -12.68
C ASP A 356 -0.73 -17.01 -11.73
N PRO A 357 -0.51 -15.69 -11.86
CA PRO A 357 -1.08 -14.73 -10.94
C PRO A 357 -2.53 -14.36 -11.28
N VAL A 358 -3.30 -14.09 -10.23
CA VAL A 358 -4.48 -13.23 -10.30
C VAL A 358 -4.32 -12.14 -9.26
N TYR A 359 -4.51 -10.89 -9.68
CA TYR A 359 -4.38 -9.72 -8.83
C TYR A 359 -5.74 -9.06 -8.62
N PHE A 360 -5.93 -8.45 -7.45
CA PHE A 360 -7.19 -7.84 -7.07
C PHE A 360 -6.96 -6.49 -6.40
N ASN A 361 -7.70 -5.48 -6.80
CA ASN A 361 -7.72 -4.21 -6.09
C ASN A 361 -9.15 -3.86 -5.67
N THR A 362 -9.30 -3.35 -4.46
CA THR A 362 -10.49 -2.65 -4.00
C THR A 362 -10.03 -1.38 -3.30
N CYS A 363 -10.60 -0.24 -3.68
CA CYS A 363 -10.42 1.02 -2.97
C CYS A 363 -11.79 1.55 -2.51
N TYR A 364 -12.09 1.31 -1.24
CA TYR A 364 -13.20 1.97 -0.56
C TYR A 364 -12.90 3.45 -0.34
N SER A 365 -13.96 4.25 -0.25
CA SER A 365 -13.90 5.63 0.22
C SER A 365 -15.11 5.93 1.08
N HIS A 366 -14.88 6.45 2.27
CA HIS A 366 -15.93 7.07 3.07
C HIS A 366 -16.21 8.47 2.53
N VAL A 367 -17.45 8.72 2.18
CA VAL A 367 -17.94 10.06 1.79
C VAL A 367 -18.68 10.72 2.95
N GLY A 368 -19.14 9.93 3.93
CA GLY A 368 -19.73 10.34 5.20
C GLY A 368 -19.81 9.13 6.15
N PRO A 369 -20.33 9.29 7.38
CA PRO A 369 -20.31 8.23 8.40
C PRO A 369 -20.95 6.90 7.96
N GLU A 370 -22.05 6.99 7.22
CA GLU A 370 -22.79 5.83 6.69
C GLU A 370 -22.83 5.84 5.15
N TYR A 371 -21.85 6.50 4.51
CA TYR A 371 -21.82 6.62 3.05
C TYR A 371 -20.48 6.14 2.51
N GLY A 372 -20.44 4.89 2.05
CA GLY A 372 -19.28 4.29 1.39
C GLY A 372 -19.48 4.15 -0.11
N ILE A 373 -18.38 4.27 -0.86
CA ILE A 373 -18.30 3.92 -2.29
C ILE A 373 -17.00 3.20 -2.59
N SER A 374 -17.00 2.30 -3.56
CA SER A 374 -15.87 1.44 -3.89
C SER A 374 -15.56 1.44 -5.39
N ILE A 375 -14.32 1.05 -5.69
CA ILE A 375 -13.88 0.64 -7.03
C ILE A 375 -13.13 -0.67 -6.87
N VAL A 376 -13.46 -1.65 -7.69
CA VAL A 376 -12.88 -3.00 -7.71
C VAL A 376 -12.24 -3.24 -9.08
N GLY A 377 -11.10 -3.92 -9.11
CA GLY A 377 -10.47 -4.40 -10.34
C GLY A 377 -9.88 -5.79 -10.14
N ILE A 378 -9.99 -6.62 -11.17
CA ILE A 378 -9.38 -7.96 -11.23
C ILE A 378 -8.41 -7.96 -12.41
N TYR A 379 -7.19 -8.43 -12.19
CA TYR A 379 -6.13 -8.35 -13.18
C TYR A 379 -5.39 -9.67 -13.30
N ARG A 380 -4.75 -9.88 -14.44
CA ARG A 380 -3.88 -11.03 -14.73
C ARG A 380 -2.61 -10.56 -15.42
N ALA A 381 -1.61 -11.44 -15.46
CA ALA A 381 -0.49 -11.28 -16.37
C ALA A 381 -0.89 -11.79 -17.77
N ASP A 382 -0.59 -11.03 -18.81
CA ASP A 382 -0.63 -11.42 -20.21
C ASP A 382 0.76 -11.16 -20.81
N GLY A 383 1.54 -12.22 -20.97
CA GLY A 383 2.98 -12.12 -21.15
C GLY A 383 3.62 -11.31 -20.01
N ASP A 384 4.26 -10.20 -20.36
CA ASP A 384 4.91 -9.29 -19.40
C ASP A 384 4.09 -8.03 -19.09
N ARG A 385 2.80 -8.04 -19.43
CA ARG A 385 1.88 -6.94 -19.17
C ARG A 385 0.86 -7.33 -18.12
N PHE A 386 0.40 -6.36 -17.35
CA PHE A 386 -0.81 -6.51 -16.55
C PHE A 386 -2.01 -6.10 -17.38
N VAL A 387 -3.06 -6.93 -17.36
CA VAL A 387 -4.32 -6.65 -18.06
C VAL A 387 -5.48 -6.80 -17.08
N GLU A 388 -6.48 -5.93 -17.23
CA GLU A 388 -7.75 -6.08 -16.51
C GLU A 388 -8.57 -7.22 -17.10
N VAL A 389 -9.19 -8.02 -16.25
CA VAL A 389 -10.04 -9.13 -16.70
C VAL A 389 -11.33 -8.54 -17.27
N PRO A 390 -11.71 -8.85 -18.52
CA PRO A 390 -12.93 -8.33 -19.12
C PRO A 390 -14.18 -8.64 -18.31
N ASN A 391 -15.14 -7.70 -18.29
CA ASN A 391 -16.43 -7.84 -17.60
C ASN A 391 -16.29 -8.17 -16.10
N SER A 392 -15.25 -7.63 -15.45
CA SER A 392 -15.02 -7.78 -14.02
C SER A 392 -14.81 -6.43 -13.35
N GLY A 393 -14.98 -6.37 -12.02
CA GLY A 393 -14.74 -5.14 -11.25
C GLY A 393 -15.75 -4.02 -11.56
N GLY A 394 -15.28 -2.79 -11.50
CA GLY A 394 -16.09 -1.57 -11.68
C GLY A 394 -16.22 -0.73 -10.42
N ILE A 395 -16.97 0.37 -10.53
CA ILE A 395 -17.31 1.24 -9.40
C ILE A 395 -18.69 0.89 -8.84
N SER A 396 -19.01 1.36 -7.63
CA SER A 396 -20.36 1.22 -7.07
C SER A 396 -21.45 1.70 -8.05
N PRO A 397 -22.66 1.12 -8.03
CA PRO A 397 -23.77 1.59 -8.84
C PRO A 397 -24.08 3.07 -8.58
N ARG A 398 -24.44 3.81 -9.63
CA ARG A 398 -24.88 5.22 -9.57
C ARG A 398 -26.19 5.35 -8.79
N ASN A 399 -26.44 6.50 -8.16
CA ASN A 399 -27.68 6.71 -7.41
C ASN A 399 -28.93 6.52 -8.26
N ALA A 400 -28.93 6.99 -9.50
CA ALA A 400 -30.07 6.90 -10.42
C ALA A 400 -30.46 5.46 -10.81
N ALA A 401 -29.58 4.47 -10.58
CA ALA A 401 -29.83 3.07 -10.88
C ALA A 401 -30.50 2.30 -9.72
N MET A 402 -30.83 2.97 -8.60
CA MET A 402 -31.34 2.34 -7.38
C MET A 402 -32.55 3.10 -6.84
N SER A 403 -33.47 2.39 -6.16
CA SER A 403 -34.51 3.04 -5.35
C SER A 403 -33.85 3.80 -4.17
N PRO A 404 -34.54 4.78 -3.56
CA PRO A 404 -34.03 5.49 -2.40
C PRO A 404 -33.59 4.57 -1.25
N GLU A 405 -34.39 3.55 -0.93
CA GLU A 405 -34.12 2.58 0.14
C GLU A 405 -32.90 1.72 -0.21
N ARG A 406 -32.84 1.22 -1.46
CA ARG A 406 -31.70 0.42 -1.91
C ARG A 406 -30.41 1.23 -1.94
N ARG A 407 -30.48 2.50 -2.34
CA ARG A 407 -29.35 3.42 -2.31
C ARG A 407 -28.86 3.61 -0.88
N ALA A 408 -29.73 3.97 0.06
CA ALA A 408 -29.34 4.19 1.45
C ALA A 408 -28.66 2.95 2.04
N GLU A 409 -29.25 1.77 1.83
CA GLU A 409 -28.68 0.52 2.32
C GLU A 409 -27.34 0.18 1.64
N GLN A 410 -27.23 0.36 0.32
CA GLN A 410 -25.99 0.11 -0.42
C GLN A 410 -24.84 0.98 0.12
N ARG A 411 -25.07 2.28 0.33
CA ARG A 411 -24.04 3.20 0.83
C ARG A 411 -23.63 2.89 2.26
N ARG A 412 -24.59 2.55 3.12
CA ARG A 412 -24.34 2.13 4.50
C ARG A 412 -23.52 0.84 4.57
N LEU A 413 -23.90 -0.15 3.77
CA LEU A 413 -23.18 -1.42 3.69
C LEU A 413 -21.76 -1.23 3.15
N GLU A 414 -21.55 -0.38 2.13
CA GLU A 414 -20.19 -0.13 1.64
C GLU A 414 -19.31 0.57 2.66
N ALA A 415 -19.84 1.46 3.51
CA ALA A 415 -19.10 2.04 4.63
C ALA A 415 -18.70 0.98 5.67
N LEU A 416 -19.63 0.07 5.99
CA LEU A 416 -19.38 -1.05 6.90
C LEU A 416 -18.35 -2.04 6.31
N TYR A 417 -18.46 -2.37 5.02
CA TYR A 417 -17.50 -3.25 4.35
C TYR A 417 -16.13 -2.63 4.22
N ALA A 418 -16.04 -1.29 4.08
CA ALA A 418 -14.76 -0.60 4.14
C ALA A 418 -14.06 -0.84 5.49
N ASP A 419 -14.80 -0.79 6.60
CA ASP A 419 -14.28 -1.07 7.96
C ASP A 419 -13.81 -2.52 8.08
N GLY A 420 -14.64 -3.47 7.64
CA GLY A 420 -14.28 -4.89 7.65
C GLY A 420 -13.08 -5.22 6.75
N TRP A 421 -12.98 -4.58 5.58
CA TRP A 421 -11.84 -4.68 4.68
C TRP A 421 -10.56 -4.18 5.36
N TYR A 422 -10.60 -3.00 5.98
CA TYR A 422 -9.44 -2.40 6.62
C TYR A 422 -8.94 -3.22 7.80
N GLU A 423 -9.84 -3.67 8.67
CA GLU A 423 -9.52 -4.52 9.81
C GLU A 423 -8.91 -5.86 9.34
N SER A 424 -9.51 -6.50 8.34
CA SER A 424 -9.02 -7.77 7.80
C SER A 424 -7.63 -7.64 7.18
N LEU A 425 -7.42 -6.59 6.38
CA LEU A 425 -6.15 -6.34 5.70
C LEU A 425 -5.03 -6.04 6.70
N THR A 426 -5.27 -5.17 7.68
CA THR A 426 -4.25 -4.80 8.69
C THR A 426 -3.95 -5.94 9.66
N ARG A 427 -4.96 -6.72 10.07
CA ARG A 427 -4.77 -7.97 10.83
C ARG A 427 -3.88 -8.95 10.07
N GLN A 428 -4.14 -9.14 8.77
CA GLN A 428 -3.32 -9.99 7.93
C GLN A 428 -1.88 -9.47 7.84
N MET A 429 -1.68 -8.18 7.55
CA MET A 429 -0.36 -7.56 7.38
C MET A 429 0.53 -7.69 8.61
N PHE A 430 0.03 -7.35 9.80
CA PHE A 430 0.85 -7.24 11.02
C PHE A 430 0.81 -8.48 11.89
N GLY A 431 0.04 -9.49 11.50
CA GLY A 431 -0.15 -10.71 12.26
C GLY A 431 -0.73 -10.51 13.64
N LEU A 432 -1.77 -9.67 13.69
CA LEU A 432 -2.60 -9.51 14.88
C LEU A 432 -3.44 -10.78 15.07
N SER A 433 -3.57 -11.21 16.33
CA SER A 433 -4.37 -12.38 16.74
C SER A 433 -5.86 -12.09 16.72
#